data_AF-A0A5H2Y8H6-F1
#
_entry.id   AF-A0A5H2Y8H6-F1
#
_cell.length_a   1.000
_cell.length_b   1.000
_cell.length_c   1.000
_cell.angle_alpha   90.00
_cell.angle_beta   90.00
_cell.angle_gamma   90.00
#
_symmetry.space_group_name_H-M   'P 1'
#
loop_
_entity.id
_entity.type
_entity.pdbx_description
1 polymer ?
#
loop_
_entity_poly.entity_id
_entity_poly.type
_entity_poly.pdbx_seq_one_letter_code
_entity_poly.pdbx_strand_id
1 'polypeptide(L)'
;MPITAAKTKGFTLIEVLIAFMVLSFGLLGAVALQAKAKQASFDAMQRAAAIALANDIMQRLRVNDTQAITAHYKVVFNSQTALNPVTRCFSGQCNAAAIAATDIEHWRQAIRARENTGSLDNTTVCITPTAVGGTRNRGFNVEVVVAWQGRQAMKASADNQSINCGVKNDKRRLVVLNSYILLRA
;
A
#
# COMPACT_ATOMS: atom_id res chain seq x y z
N MET A 1 53.95 0.84 57.63
CA MET A 1 53.25 1.34 56.42
C MET A 1 51.89 1.89 56.85
N PRO A 2 51.56 3.17 56.63
CA PRO A 2 50.24 3.69 56.96
C PRO A 2 49.26 3.32 55.84
N ILE A 3 48.11 2.76 56.20
CA ILE A 3 46.99 2.55 55.29
C ILE A 3 46.25 3.88 55.21
N THR A 4 46.43 4.63 54.13
CA THR A 4 45.63 5.84 53.86
C THR A 4 44.18 5.41 53.62
N ALA A 5 43.28 5.80 54.53
CA ALA A 5 41.85 5.56 54.37
C ALA A 5 41.33 6.34 53.15
N ALA A 6 40.83 5.62 52.15
CA ALA A 6 40.16 6.21 51.00
C ALA A 6 38.86 6.90 51.47
N LYS A 7 38.75 8.21 51.21
CA LYS A 7 37.57 9.01 51.55
C LYS A 7 36.41 8.54 50.67
N THR A 8 35.50 7.73 51.21
CA THR A 8 34.26 7.35 50.55
C THR A 8 33.40 8.59 50.32
N LYS A 9 33.32 9.07 49.07
CA LYS A 9 32.34 10.07 48.66
C LYS A 9 30.99 9.34 48.55
N GLY A 10 30.16 9.43 49.59
CA GLY A 10 28.78 8.95 49.52
C GLY A 10 27.97 9.75 48.52
N PHE A 11 27.08 9.09 47.77
CA PHE A 11 26.10 9.77 46.91
C PHE A 11 25.22 10.69 47.75
N THR A 12 25.04 11.92 47.28
CA THR A 12 24.11 12.86 47.93
C THR A 12 22.68 12.55 47.49
N LEU A 13 21.68 12.72 48.35
CA LEU A 13 20.26 12.50 48.00
C LEU A 13 19.83 13.33 46.77
N ILE A 14 20.40 14.54 46.63
CA ILE A 14 20.12 15.45 45.52
C ILE A 14 20.65 14.91 44.18
N GLU A 15 21.77 14.19 44.18
CA GLU A 15 22.36 13.60 42.97
C GLU A 15 21.49 12.47 42.41
N VAL A 16 20.94 11.63 43.29
CA VAL A 16 19.99 10.57 42.90
C VAL A 16 18.69 11.19 42.37
N LEU A 17 18.21 12.28 42.98
CA LEU A 17 16.99 12.96 42.54
C LEU A 17 17.15 13.60 41.15
N ILE A 18 18.29 14.24 40.89
CA ILE A 18 18.62 14.78 39.56
C ILE A 18 18.76 13.65 38.54
N ALA A 19 19.46 12.56 38.87
CA ALA A 19 19.60 11.42 37.97
C ALA A 19 18.25 10.78 37.64
N PHE A 20 17.36 10.63 38.62
CA PHE A 20 16.00 10.13 38.43
C PHE A 20 15.16 11.05 37.53
N MET A 21 15.28 12.37 37.71
CA MET A 21 14.60 13.36 36.88
C MET A 21 15.06 13.30 35.42
N VAL A 22 16.39 13.25 35.18
CA VAL A 22 16.96 13.10 33.84
C VAL A 22 16.53 11.78 33.18
N LEU A 23 16.57 10.66 33.93
CA LEU A 23 16.11 9.36 33.44
C LEU A 23 14.63 9.37 33.07
N SER A 24 13.79 10.00 33.90
CA SER A 24 12.35 10.08 33.66
C SER A 24 12.05 10.84 32.36
N PHE A 25 12.70 11.99 32.14
CA PHE A 25 12.55 12.73 30.89
C PHE A 25 13.13 11.97 29.68
N GLY A 26 14.27 11.30 29.84
CA GLY A 26 14.86 10.46 28.80
C GLY A 26 13.92 9.33 28.37
N LEU A 27 13.28 8.66 29.33
CA LEU A 27 12.33 7.58 29.05
C LEU A 27 11.07 8.08 28.34
N LEU A 28 10.50 9.22 28.77
CA LEU A 28 9.36 9.85 28.10
C LEU A 28 9.70 10.23 26.65
N GLY A 29 10.90 10.78 26.43
CA GLY A 29 11.41 11.07 25.09
C GLY A 29 11.52 9.82 24.21
N ALA A 30 12.06 8.72 24.76
CA ALA A 30 12.17 7.45 24.05
C ALA A 30 10.81 6.85 23.68
N VAL A 31 9.83 6.88 24.59
CA VAL A 31 8.45 6.39 24.31
C VAL A 31 7.79 7.21 23.19
N ALA A 32 7.92 8.54 23.22
CA ALA A 32 7.39 9.39 22.16
C ALA A 32 8.01 9.04 20.79
N LEU A 33 9.33 8.83 20.74
CA LEU A 33 10.02 8.42 19.52
C LEU A 33 9.57 7.04 19.04
N GLN A 34 9.43 6.06 19.94
CA GLN A 34 8.93 4.72 19.60
C GLN A 34 7.52 4.77 19.01
N ALA A 35 6.63 5.60 19.55
CA ALA A 35 5.28 5.78 19.02
C ALA A 35 5.31 6.34 17.59
N LYS A 36 6.14 7.35 17.33
CA LYS A 36 6.32 7.92 15.99
C LYS A 36 6.94 6.92 15.01
N ALA A 37 7.94 6.15 15.45
CA ALA A 37 8.56 5.11 14.64
C ALA A 37 7.56 4.02 14.24
N LYS A 38 6.69 3.59 15.17
CA LYS A 38 5.62 2.62 14.89
C LYS A 38 4.60 3.16 13.89
N GLN A 39 4.21 4.43 14.04
CA GLN A 39 3.32 5.10 13.09
C GLN A 39 3.92 5.14 11.68
N ALA A 40 5.17 5.60 11.54
CA ALA A 40 5.86 5.65 10.26
C ALA A 40 6.05 4.25 9.63
N SER A 41 6.36 3.25 10.46
CA SER A 41 6.50 1.85 10.02
C SER A 41 5.17 1.31 9.46
N PHE A 42 4.05 1.64 10.11
CA PHE A 42 2.73 1.24 9.63
C PHE A 42 2.38 1.91 8.30
N ASP A 43 2.60 3.22 8.18
CA ASP A 43 2.36 3.95 6.92
C ASP A 43 3.22 3.39 5.77
N ALA A 44 4.48 3.04 6.04
CA ALA A 44 5.36 2.39 5.08
C ALA A 44 4.85 1.00 4.67
N MET A 45 4.36 0.21 5.62
CA MET A 45 3.77 -1.11 5.35
C MET A 45 2.52 -1.00 4.45
N GLN A 46 1.62 -0.05 4.71
CA GLN A 46 0.45 0.17 3.86
C GLN A 46 0.87 0.54 2.43
N ARG A 47 1.84 1.47 2.29
CA ARG A 47 2.35 1.87 0.98
C ARG A 47 3.02 0.73 0.23
N ALA A 48 3.81 -0.10 0.91
CA ALA A 48 4.44 -1.27 0.33
C ALA A 48 3.40 -2.29 -0.15
N ALA A 49 2.35 -2.55 0.63
CA ALA A 49 1.25 -3.43 0.25
C ALA A 49 0.50 -2.91 -0.99
N ALA A 50 0.23 -1.61 -1.06
CA ALA A 50 -0.41 -0.99 -2.22
C ALA A 50 0.45 -1.07 -3.49
N ILE A 51 1.77 -0.80 -3.37
CA ILE A 51 2.72 -0.94 -4.49
C ILE A 51 2.82 -2.39 -4.96
N ALA A 52 2.88 -3.36 -4.03
CA ALA A 52 2.93 -4.77 -4.37
C ALA A 52 1.67 -5.21 -5.14
N LEU A 53 0.49 -4.78 -4.70
CA LEU A 53 -0.77 -5.03 -5.40
C LEU A 53 -0.79 -4.38 -6.79
N ALA A 54 -0.38 -3.12 -6.91
CA ALA A 54 -0.35 -2.41 -8.18
C ALA A 54 0.63 -3.07 -9.18
N ASN A 55 1.78 -3.54 -8.70
CA ASN A 55 2.75 -4.27 -9.52
C ASN A 55 2.22 -5.64 -9.96
N ASP A 56 1.57 -6.41 -9.07
CA ASP A 56 0.93 -7.69 -9.44
C ASP A 56 -0.14 -7.49 -10.53
N ILE A 57 -0.96 -6.44 -10.39
CA ILE A 57 -1.94 -6.04 -11.43
C ILE A 57 -1.24 -5.77 -12.75
N MET A 58 -0.26 -4.85 -12.73
CA MET A 58 0.47 -4.45 -13.93
C MET A 58 1.17 -5.64 -14.62
N GLN A 59 1.74 -6.56 -13.86
CA GLN A 59 2.42 -7.74 -14.39
C GLN A 59 1.43 -8.70 -15.06
N ARG A 60 0.30 -9.00 -14.42
CA ARG A 60 -0.72 -9.89 -14.98
C ARG A 60 -1.39 -9.30 -16.23
N LEU A 61 -1.61 -7.98 -16.26
CA LEU A 61 -2.06 -7.29 -17.48
C LEU A 61 -1.09 -7.47 -18.66
N ARG A 62 0.24 -7.45 -18.40
CA ARG A 62 1.26 -7.69 -19.44
C ARG A 62 1.33 -9.14 -19.89
N VAL A 63 0.99 -10.08 -19.01
CA VAL A 63 0.99 -11.52 -19.32
C VAL A 63 -0.24 -11.92 -20.12
N ASN A 64 -1.42 -11.35 -19.81
CA ASN A 64 -2.64 -11.56 -20.58
C ASN A 64 -2.64 -10.71 -21.86
N ASP A 65 -1.78 -11.12 -22.79
CA ASP A 65 -1.45 -10.43 -24.04
C ASP A 65 -2.60 -10.49 -25.06
N THR A 66 -3.57 -9.58 -24.94
CA THR A 66 -4.80 -9.57 -25.75
C THR A 66 -5.17 -8.18 -26.28
N GLN A 67 -5.69 -8.12 -27.50
CA GLN A 67 -6.26 -6.89 -28.08
C GLN A 67 -7.51 -6.39 -27.33
N ALA A 68 -8.16 -7.29 -26.59
CA ALA A 68 -9.34 -6.97 -25.78
C ALA A 68 -8.99 -6.50 -24.35
N ILE A 69 -7.76 -6.10 -24.07
CA ILE A 69 -7.32 -5.69 -22.72
C ILE A 69 -8.21 -4.60 -22.12
N THR A 70 -8.67 -3.65 -22.94
CA THR A 70 -9.59 -2.60 -22.51
C THR A 70 -10.96 -3.13 -22.12
N ALA A 71 -11.48 -4.12 -22.84
CA ALA A 71 -12.76 -4.73 -22.53
C ALA A 71 -12.69 -5.61 -21.27
N HIS A 72 -11.52 -6.17 -20.96
CA HIS A 72 -11.35 -7.14 -19.89
C HIS A 72 -10.87 -6.52 -18.56
N TYR A 73 -10.02 -5.49 -18.61
CA TYR A 73 -9.38 -4.93 -17.41
C TYR A 73 -9.78 -3.49 -17.10
N LYS A 74 -10.64 -2.83 -17.89
CA LYS A 74 -11.18 -1.52 -17.52
C LYS A 74 -12.24 -1.67 -16.43
N VAL A 75 -11.79 -1.71 -15.18
CA VAL A 75 -12.65 -1.98 -14.02
C VAL A 75 -12.28 -1.13 -12.81
N VAL A 76 -13.27 -0.88 -11.98
CA VAL A 76 -13.12 -0.32 -10.64
C VAL A 76 -13.74 -1.29 -9.64
N PHE A 77 -13.02 -1.61 -8.57
CA PHE A 77 -13.52 -2.45 -7.50
C PHE A 77 -12.95 -2.00 -6.16
N ASN A 78 -13.65 -2.31 -5.09
CA ASN A 78 -13.25 -2.02 -3.72
C ASN A 78 -13.42 -3.27 -2.84
N SER A 79 -13.00 -3.18 -1.58
CA SER A 79 -13.01 -4.32 -0.66
C SER A 79 -14.41 -4.87 -0.36
N GLN A 80 -15.44 -4.03 -0.51
CA GLN A 80 -16.85 -4.37 -0.35
C GLN A 80 -17.49 -4.95 -1.62
N THR A 81 -16.82 -4.85 -2.78
CA THR A 81 -17.33 -5.38 -4.05
C THR A 81 -17.53 -6.88 -3.93
N ALA A 82 -18.73 -7.37 -4.26
CA ALA A 82 -19.09 -8.78 -4.13
C ALA A 82 -18.08 -9.70 -4.83
N LEU A 83 -17.78 -10.82 -4.17
CA LEU A 83 -16.92 -11.87 -4.72
C LEU A 83 -17.80 -12.79 -5.57
N ASN A 84 -17.35 -13.07 -6.78
CA ASN A 84 -18.05 -13.98 -7.67
C ASN A 84 -17.27 -15.29 -7.80
N PRO A 85 -17.94 -16.44 -7.85
CA PRO A 85 -17.27 -17.67 -8.24
C PRO A 85 -16.75 -17.52 -9.67
N VAL A 86 -15.45 -17.72 -9.86
CA VAL A 86 -14.79 -17.70 -11.17
C VAL A 86 -14.21 -19.08 -11.47
N THR A 87 -14.34 -19.50 -12.73
CA THR A 87 -13.67 -20.71 -13.22
C THR A 87 -12.16 -20.47 -13.14
N ARG A 88 -11.50 -21.15 -12.21
CA ARG A 88 -10.07 -20.98 -11.99
C ARG A 88 -9.29 -21.54 -13.18
N CYS A 89 -8.45 -20.70 -13.78
CA CYS A 89 -7.56 -21.07 -14.90
C CYS A 89 -6.43 -22.05 -14.55
N PHE A 90 -6.51 -22.76 -13.42
CA PHE A 90 -5.50 -23.71 -12.95
C PHE A 90 -5.78 -25.17 -13.34
N SER A 91 -6.99 -25.47 -13.81
CA SER A 91 -7.45 -26.86 -14.06
C SER A 91 -8.05 -27.07 -15.45
N GLY A 92 -7.90 -26.12 -16.38
CA GLY A 92 -8.48 -26.21 -17.73
C GLY A 92 -7.96 -25.13 -18.68
N GLN A 93 -8.43 -25.15 -19.94
CA GLN A 93 -8.13 -24.10 -20.90
C GLN A 93 -8.84 -22.79 -20.50
N CYS A 94 -8.10 -21.69 -20.47
CA CYS A 94 -8.65 -20.36 -20.28
C CYS A 94 -8.34 -19.47 -21.48
N ASN A 95 -9.37 -18.78 -21.95
CA ASN A 95 -9.19 -17.65 -22.87
C ASN A 95 -8.81 -16.39 -22.08
N ALA A 96 -8.41 -15.34 -22.81
CA ALA A 96 -8.00 -14.07 -22.21
C ALA A 96 -9.07 -13.43 -21.29
N ALA A 97 -10.35 -13.59 -21.62
CA ALA A 97 -11.45 -13.07 -20.81
C ALA A 97 -11.56 -13.81 -19.46
N ALA A 98 -11.41 -15.13 -19.46
CA ALA A 98 -11.45 -15.97 -18.26
C ALA A 98 -10.24 -15.72 -17.35
N ILE A 99 -9.06 -15.48 -17.93
CA ILE A 99 -7.86 -15.07 -17.18
C ILE A 99 -8.13 -13.74 -16.46
N ALA A 100 -8.64 -12.73 -17.18
CA ALA A 100 -8.92 -11.43 -16.58
C ALA A 100 -9.97 -11.49 -15.47
N ALA A 101 -11.05 -12.27 -15.67
CA ALA A 101 -12.05 -12.48 -14.63
C ALA A 101 -11.45 -13.14 -13.37
N THR A 102 -10.57 -14.12 -13.56
CA THR A 102 -9.87 -14.80 -12.47
C THR A 102 -8.92 -13.85 -11.72
N ASP A 103 -8.14 -13.05 -12.44
CA ASP A 103 -7.22 -12.08 -11.85
C ASP A 103 -7.96 -11.02 -11.02
N ILE A 104 -9.03 -10.44 -11.57
CA ILE A 104 -9.83 -9.42 -10.89
C ILE A 104 -10.42 -9.98 -9.60
N GLU A 105 -10.92 -11.22 -9.63
CA GLU A 105 -11.47 -11.86 -8.44
C GLU A 105 -10.39 -12.16 -7.39
N HIS A 106 -9.20 -12.62 -7.80
CA HIS A 106 -8.07 -12.76 -6.86
C HIS A 106 -7.68 -11.42 -6.22
N TRP A 107 -7.68 -10.32 -6.96
CA TRP A 107 -7.40 -9.00 -6.39
C TRP A 107 -8.49 -8.54 -5.43
N ARG A 108 -9.77 -8.78 -5.73
CA ARG A 108 -10.89 -8.51 -4.81
C ARG A 108 -10.73 -9.27 -3.50
N GLN A 109 -10.38 -10.56 -3.56
CA GLN A 109 -10.10 -11.38 -2.38
C GLN A 109 -8.90 -10.83 -1.60
N ALA A 110 -7.82 -10.45 -2.31
CA ALA A 110 -6.63 -9.90 -1.68
C ALA A 110 -6.90 -8.59 -0.93
N ILE A 111 -7.66 -7.65 -1.50
CA ILE A 111 -7.97 -6.39 -0.81
C ILE A 111 -8.93 -6.60 0.36
N ARG A 112 -9.90 -7.52 0.24
CA ARG A 112 -10.82 -7.84 1.34
C ARG A 112 -10.11 -8.50 2.51
N ALA A 113 -9.18 -9.41 2.24
CA ALA A 113 -8.35 -10.00 3.29
C ALA A 113 -7.46 -8.96 3.98
N ARG A 114 -6.90 -8.00 3.21
CA ARG A 114 -6.06 -6.93 3.75
C ARG A 114 -6.82 -5.93 4.61
N GLU A 115 -8.10 -5.69 4.32
CA GLU A 115 -8.98 -4.88 5.17
C GLU A 115 -9.12 -5.49 6.57
N ASN A 116 -9.37 -6.80 6.66
CA ASN A 116 -9.46 -7.51 7.95
C ASN A 116 -8.17 -7.45 8.78
N THR A 117 -7.01 -7.40 8.13
CA THR A 117 -5.71 -7.24 8.81
C THR A 117 -5.34 -5.79 9.13
N GLY A 118 -6.12 -4.82 8.65
CA GLY A 118 -5.82 -3.39 8.72
C GLY A 118 -4.66 -2.95 7.82
N SER A 119 -4.11 -3.82 6.97
CA SER A 119 -3.01 -3.48 6.07
C SER A 119 -3.43 -2.47 5.00
N LEU A 120 -4.65 -2.55 4.49
CA LEU A 120 -5.22 -1.57 3.56
C LEU A 120 -6.72 -1.40 3.87
N ASP A 121 -7.07 -0.27 4.46
CA ASP A 121 -8.44 0.07 4.85
C ASP A 121 -9.17 0.77 3.69
N ASN A 122 -10.48 0.51 3.52
CA ASN A 122 -11.32 1.10 2.47
C ASN A 122 -10.65 1.16 1.08
N THR A 123 -10.10 0.02 0.66
CA THR A 123 -9.24 -0.05 -0.53
C THR A 123 -10.09 -0.01 -1.80
N THR A 124 -9.73 0.84 -2.74
CA THR A 124 -10.30 0.89 -4.10
C THR A 124 -9.19 0.76 -5.12
N VAL A 125 -9.38 -0.13 -6.09
CA VAL A 125 -8.49 -0.33 -7.23
C VAL A 125 -9.19 0.15 -8.48
N CYS A 126 -8.51 0.97 -9.27
CA CYS A 126 -8.98 1.44 -10.57
C CYS A 126 -7.95 1.08 -11.63
N ILE A 127 -8.39 0.38 -12.67
CA ILE A 127 -7.54 -0.07 -13.76
C ILE A 127 -8.07 0.57 -15.04
N THR A 128 -7.25 1.37 -15.70
CA THR A 128 -7.63 2.17 -16.88
C THR A 128 -6.68 1.91 -18.04
N PRO A 129 -6.87 0.80 -18.78
CA PRO A 129 -6.24 0.60 -20.08
C PRO A 129 -6.89 1.51 -21.13
N THR A 130 -6.05 2.17 -21.93
CA THR A 130 -6.46 3.06 -23.03
C THR A 130 -5.69 2.68 -24.28
N ALA A 131 -6.41 2.33 -25.36
CA ALA A 131 -5.79 2.00 -26.63
C ALA A 131 -5.05 3.21 -27.22
N VAL A 132 -3.89 2.96 -27.82
CA VAL A 132 -3.04 3.99 -28.42
C VAL A 132 -3.18 3.93 -29.95
N GLY A 133 -3.61 5.05 -30.54
CA GLY A 133 -3.74 5.20 -31.99
C GLY A 133 -2.42 4.95 -32.73
N GLY A 134 -2.49 4.51 -33.99
CA GLY A 134 -1.31 4.25 -34.81
C GLY A 134 -0.57 2.93 -34.52
N THR A 135 -1.09 2.09 -33.62
CA THR A 135 -0.43 0.83 -33.20
C THR A 135 -1.10 -0.44 -33.74
N ARG A 136 -2.01 -0.31 -34.72
CA ARG A 136 -2.83 -1.43 -35.23
C ARG A 136 -3.53 -2.23 -34.11
N ASN A 137 -4.06 -1.52 -33.10
CA ASN A 137 -4.72 -2.09 -31.91
C ASN A 137 -3.81 -2.94 -31.00
N ARG A 138 -2.50 -2.65 -30.98
CA ARG A 138 -1.52 -3.41 -30.18
C ARG A 138 -0.88 -2.60 -29.06
N GLY A 139 -1.01 -1.28 -29.04
CA GLY A 139 -0.45 -0.42 -28.01
C GLY A 139 -1.50 0.05 -27.03
N PHE A 140 -1.20 0.00 -25.73
CA PHE A 140 -2.09 0.43 -24.65
C PHE A 140 -1.31 1.23 -23.60
N ASN A 141 -1.84 2.39 -23.21
CA ASN A 141 -1.46 3.08 -21.98
C ASN A 141 -2.30 2.52 -20.85
N VAL A 142 -1.66 1.99 -19.82
CA VAL A 142 -2.33 1.41 -18.66
C VAL A 142 -1.99 2.22 -17.43
N GLU A 143 -3.03 2.75 -16.79
CA GLU A 143 -2.97 3.35 -15.46
C GLU A 143 -3.57 2.37 -14.43
N VAL A 144 -2.83 2.08 -13.37
CA VAL A 144 -3.31 1.33 -12.21
C VAL A 144 -3.22 2.24 -10.99
N VAL A 145 -4.38 2.52 -10.39
CA VAL A 145 -4.48 3.29 -9.14
C VAL A 145 -4.94 2.37 -8.02
N VAL A 146 -4.17 2.34 -6.94
CA VAL A 146 -4.58 1.70 -5.68
C VAL A 146 -4.76 2.81 -4.65
N ALA A 147 -6.00 3.06 -4.25
CA ALA A 147 -6.37 4.03 -3.22
C ALA A 147 -6.78 3.30 -1.93
N TRP A 148 -6.37 3.82 -0.78
CA TRP A 148 -6.74 3.30 0.53
C TRP A 148 -6.87 4.42 1.54
N GLN A 149 -7.42 4.12 2.71
CA GLN A 149 -7.55 5.04 3.82
C GLN A 149 -6.35 4.92 4.76
N GLY A 150 -5.56 5.99 4.84
CA GLY A 150 -4.48 6.14 5.82
C GLY A 150 -5.00 6.52 7.20
N ARG A 151 -4.14 6.44 8.21
CA ARG A 151 -4.52 6.77 9.60
C ARG A 151 -4.45 8.27 9.93
N GLN A 152 -3.77 9.06 9.10
CA GLN A 152 -3.54 10.49 9.33
C GLN A 152 -4.23 11.33 8.27
N ALA A 153 -4.77 12.47 8.66
CA ALA A 153 -5.23 13.49 7.72
C ALA A 153 -4.03 14.16 7.02
N MET A 154 -4.10 14.32 5.71
CA MET A 154 -3.16 15.07 4.89
C MET A 154 -3.92 15.76 3.75
N LYS A 155 -3.55 17.01 3.46
CA LYS A 155 -4.06 17.68 2.26
C LYS A 155 -3.39 17.08 1.03
N ALA A 156 -4.16 16.46 0.16
CA ALA A 156 -3.68 15.99 -1.12
C ALA A 156 -3.31 17.16 -2.04
N SER A 157 -2.29 17.02 -2.88
CA SER A 157 -1.98 17.96 -3.97
C SER A 157 -3.14 18.04 -4.96
N ALA A 158 -3.22 19.13 -5.73
CA ALA A 158 -4.24 19.29 -6.77
C ALA A 158 -4.26 18.09 -7.75
N ASP A 159 -3.08 17.62 -8.16
CA ASP A 159 -2.92 16.44 -9.03
C ASP A 159 -3.50 15.18 -8.38
N ASN A 160 -3.22 14.93 -7.10
CA ASN A 160 -3.76 13.77 -6.40
C ASN A 160 -5.27 13.87 -6.15
N GLN A 161 -5.82 15.09 -6.08
CA GLN A 161 -7.26 15.30 -5.93
C GLN A 161 -8.03 15.09 -7.24
N SER A 162 -7.41 15.33 -8.40
CA SER A 162 -8.05 15.12 -9.70
C SER A 162 -8.29 13.64 -10.01
N ILE A 163 -7.47 12.74 -9.44
CA ILE A 163 -7.61 11.28 -9.60
C ILE A 163 -8.93 10.78 -8.99
N ASN A 164 -9.79 10.22 -9.85
CA ASN A 164 -11.10 9.67 -9.53
C ASN A 164 -11.02 8.18 -9.18
N CYS A 165 -10.28 7.86 -8.11
CA CYS A 165 -10.22 6.51 -7.55
C CYS A 165 -10.34 6.54 -6.02
N GLY A 166 -11.26 5.75 -5.47
CA GLY A 166 -11.59 5.72 -4.04
C GLY A 166 -12.26 6.99 -3.52
N VAL A 167 -12.61 6.97 -2.23
CA VAL A 167 -13.34 8.07 -1.57
C VAL A 167 -12.40 9.27 -1.34
N LYS A 168 -12.72 10.42 -1.95
CA LYS A 168 -11.95 11.66 -1.78
C LYS A 168 -12.14 12.22 -0.37
N ASN A 169 -11.14 12.05 0.49
CA ASN A 169 -11.06 12.65 1.82
C ASN A 169 -9.59 12.96 2.18
N ASP A 170 -9.35 13.57 3.33
CA ASP A 170 -8.02 13.94 3.85
C ASP A 170 -7.18 12.72 4.29
N LYS A 171 -7.82 11.59 4.55
CA LYS A 171 -7.15 10.33 4.89
C LYS A 171 -6.83 9.48 3.66
N ARG A 172 -7.32 9.83 2.47
CA ARG A 172 -7.05 9.08 1.25
C ARG A 172 -5.56 9.09 0.95
N ARG A 173 -5.04 7.90 0.67
CA ARG A 173 -3.72 7.65 0.11
C ARG A 173 -3.89 6.92 -1.20
N LEU A 174 -2.96 7.13 -2.10
CA LEU A 174 -3.00 6.48 -3.41
C LEU A 174 -1.60 6.26 -3.95
N VAL A 175 -1.46 5.22 -4.76
CA VAL A 175 -0.30 4.94 -5.61
C VAL A 175 -0.82 4.83 -7.04
N VAL A 176 -0.13 5.49 -7.95
CA VAL A 176 -0.42 5.44 -9.39
C VAL A 176 0.77 4.80 -10.09
N LEU A 177 0.52 3.74 -10.84
CA LEU A 177 1.48 3.16 -11.76
C LEU A 177 1.00 3.36 -13.19
N ASN A 178 1.85 3.95 -14.01
CA ASN A 178 1.61 4.14 -15.44
C ASN A 178 2.59 3.29 -16.23
N SER A 179 2.10 2.62 -17.27
CA SER A 179 2.94 1.83 -18.16
C SER A 179 2.37 1.80 -19.57
N TYR A 180 3.26 1.70 -20.54
CA TYR A 180 2.92 1.30 -21.89
C TYR A 180 2.97 -0.22 -22.02
N ILE A 181 2.01 -0.82 -22.71
CA ILE A 181 1.99 -2.24 -23.09
C ILE A 181 1.89 -2.32 -24.60
N LEU A 182 2.79 -3.08 -25.22
CA LEU A 182 2.74 -3.43 -26.63
C LEU A 182 2.53 -4.93 -26.75
N LEU A 183 1.46 -5.35 -27.44
CA LEU A 183 1.17 -6.77 -27.62
C LEU A 183 2.26 -7.47 -28.42
N ARG A 184 2.56 -8.74 -28.11
CA ARG A 184 3.52 -9.53 -28.89
C ARG A 184 2.95 -9.86 -30.27
N ALA A 185 3.85 -10.07 -31.23
CA ALA A 185 3.50 -10.28 -32.64
C ALA A 185 3.09 -11.71 -32.91
#